data_AF-A0A9D9GET9-F1
#
_entry.id   AF-A0A9D9GET9-F1
#
_cell.length_a   1.000
_cell.length_b   1.000
_cell.length_c   1.000
_cell.angle_alpha   90.00
_cell.angle_beta   90.00
_cell.angle_gamma   90.00
#
_symmetry.space_group_name_H-M   'P 1'
#
loop_
_entity.id
_entity.type
_entity.pdbx_description
1 polymer ?
#
loop_
_entity_poly.entity_id
_entity_poly.type
_entity_poly.pdbx_seq_one_letter_code
_entity_poly.pdbx_strand_id
1 'polypeptide(L)'
;MKKMKKTIFLCLVGFMTAWASLSAQNPKAQVPSAENMMEKKWEFIVQTVEIAPEVRPQIEKIFKEYEISTFSLSKKYIQKKRAIKKQENLTEDDYKQLNQLTLQSEEQRKEFFVNYFHQLENLLSQKQLFHYFEAEKNFKRTLFGPKQKGEGHKHPHSMPQPRK
;
A
#
# COMPACT_ATOMS: atom_id res chain seq x y z
N MET A 1 26.93 -43.02 -39.72
CA MET A 1 27.04 -41.89 -38.75
C MET A 1 26.17 -40.65 -39.05
N LYS A 2 25.34 -40.59 -40.10
CA LYS A 2 24.49 -39.40 -40.40
C LYS A 2 23.13 -39.36 -39.68
N LYS A 3 22.64 -40.50 -39.14
CA LYS A 3 21.30 -40.58 -38.51
C LYS A 3 21.27 -40.17 -37.03
N MET A 4 22.32 -40.49 -36.25
CA MET A 4 22.41 -40.11 -34.81
C MET A 4 22.61 -38.61 -34.58
N LYS A 5 23.16 -37.86 -35.55
CA LYS A 5 23.35 -36.40 -35.43
C LYS A 5 22.02 -35.63 -35.58
N LYS A 6 21.04 -36.20 -36.29
CA LYS A 6 19.72 -35.57 -36.50
C LYS A 6 18.82 -35.69 -35.27
N THR A 7 18.91 -36.79 -34.53
CA THR A 7 18.17 -37.00 -33.27
C THR A 7 18.70 -36.13 -32.14
N ILE A 8 20.02 -35.96 -32.03
CA ILE A 8 20.63 -35.05 -31.03
C ILE A 8 20.28 -33.59 -31.32
N PHE A 9 20.25 -33.19 -32.60
CA PHE A 9 19.82 -31.85 -33.00
C PHE A 9 18.34 -31.59 -32.69
N LEU A 10 17.46 -32.58 -32.87
CA LEU A 10 16.03 -32.46 -32.54
C LEU A 10 15.76 -32.36 -31.03
N CYS A 11 16.55 -33.04 -30.18
CA CYS A 11 16.44 -32.93 -28.72
C CYS A 11 16.95 -31.59 -28.18
N LEU A 12 17.99 -31.00 -28.79
CA LEU A 12 18.53 -29.69 -28.40
C LEU A 12 17.60 -28.53 -28.76
N VAL A 13 16.89 -28.62 -29.90
CA VAL A 13 15.90 -27.61 -30.31
C VAL A 13 14.62 -27.68 -29.46
N GLY A 14 14.20 -28.89 -29.02
CA GLY A 14 13.05 -29.07 -28.14
C GLY A 14 13.25 -28.55 -26.70
N PHE A 15 14.50 -28.54 -26.20
CA PHE A 15 14.80 -28.03 -24.86
C PHE A 15 14.86 -26.49 -24.81
N MET A 16 15.22 -25.82 -25.91
CA MET A 16 15.24 -24.36 -25.97
C MET A 16 13.84 -23.73 -26.08
N THR A 17 12.85 -24.43 -26.64
CA THR A 17 11.49 -23.88 -26.77
C THR A 17 10.66 -23.96 -25.48
N ALA A 18 11.09 -24.75 -24.48
CA ALA A 18 10.38 -24.88 -23.21
C ALA A 18 10.60 -23.69 -22.26
N TRP A 19 11.62 -22.86 -22.49
CA TRP A 19 11.92 -21.69 -21.64
C TRP A 19 11.32 -20.38 -22.20
N ALA A 20 10.92 -20.36 -23.46
CA ALA A 20 10.40 -19.15 -24.11
C ALA A 20 8.93 -18.82 -23.76
N SER A 21 8.22 -19.69 -23.05
CA SER A 21 6.80 -19.48 -22.71
C SER A 21 6.53 -18.76 -21.38
N LEU A 22 7.57 -18.37 -20.63
CA LEU A 22 7.42 -17.73 -19.31
C LEU A 22 7.56 -16.19 -19.30
N SER A 23 7.72 -15.53 -20.45
CA SER A 23 7.92 -14.07 -20.51
C SER A 23 6.89 -13.32 -21.35
N ALA A 24 5.64 -13.80 -21.39
CA ALA A 24 4.52 -13.08 -21.96
C ALA A 24 3.55 -12.55 -20.88
N GLN A 25 4.02 -11.61 -20.03
CA GLN A 25 3.14 -10.70 -19.30
C GLN A 25 3.48 -9.26 -19.71
N ASN A 26 2.75 -8.79 -20.73
CA ASN A 26 2.82 -7.42 -21.24
C ASN A 26 2.32 -6.39 -20.20
N PRO A 27 2.69 -5.10 -20.34
CA PRO A 27 3.01 -4.20 -19.25
C PRO A 27 1.88 -3.18 -19.08
N LYS A 28 0.91 -3.53 -18.26
CA LYS A 28 0.31 -2.54 -17.38
C LYS A 28 0.84 -2.92 -16.02
N ALA A 29 1.71 -2.09 -15.44
CA ALA A 29 2.20 -2.32 -14.08
C ALA A 29 0.98 -2.62 -13.22
N GLN A 30 0.79 -3.90 -12.89
CA GLN A 30 -0.39 -4.36 -12.17
C GLN A 30 -0.26 -3.67 -10.83
N VAL A 31 -1.12 -2.69 -10.56
CA VAL A 31 -1.15 -2.05 -9.24
C VAL A 31 -1.29 -3.21 -8.26
N PRO A 32 -0.33 -3.42 -7.36
CA PRO A 32 -0.38 -4.57 -6.48
C PRO A 32 -1.73 -4.57 -5.75
N SER A 33 -2.37 -5.74 -5.63
CA SER A 33 -3.59 -5.84 -4.82
C SER A 33 -3.28 -5.36 -3.39
N ALA A 34 -4.31 -4.87 -2.69
CA ALA A 34 -4.15 -4.42 -1.31
C ALA A 34 -3.55 -5.54 -0.43
N GLU A 35 -3.99 -6.77 -0.66
CA GLU A 35 -3.46 -7.99 -0.03
C GLU A 35 -1.97 -8.18 -0.32
N ASN A 36 -1.55 -8.11 -1.58
CA ASN A 36 -0.14 -8.23 -1.95
C ASN A 36 0.73 -7.13 -1.33
N MET A 37 0.19 -5.92 -1.13
CA MET A 37 0.93 -4.85 -0.43
C MET A 37 1.04 -5.13 1.07
N MET A 38 -0.02 -5.64 1.69
CA MET A 38 -0.02 -6.00 3.11
C MET A 38 0.99 -7.11 3.40
N GLU A 39 1.04 -8.14 2.56
CA GLU A 39 2.02 -9.23 2.70
C GLU A 39 3.46 -8.72 2.58
N LYS A 40 3.76 -7.92 1.55
CA LYS A 40 5.09 -7.30 1.39
C LYS A 40 5.48 -6.40 2.57
N LYS A 41 4.51 -5.67 3.12
CA LYS A 41 4.74 -4.83 4.30
C LYS A 41 5.06 -5.70 5.52
N TRP A 42 4.30 -6.77 5.72
CA TRP A 42 4.54 -7.71 6.80
C TRP A 42 5.93 -8.36 6.70
N GLU A 43 6.29 -8.87 5.53
CA GLU A 43 7.62 -9.44 5.28
C GLU A 43 8.73 -8.43 5.59
N PHE A 44 8.57 -7.18 5.16
CA PHE A 44 9.52 -6.11 5.44
C PHE A 44 9.68 -5.87 6.95
N ILE A 45 8.57 -5.82 7.69
CA ILE A 45 8.60 -5.62 9.15
C ILE A 45 9.33 -6.78 9.84
N VAL A 46 8.99 -8.03 9.51
CA VAL A 46 9.61 -9.21 10.14
C VAL A 46 11.11 -9.34 9.81
N GLN A 47 11.54 -8.83 8.64
CA GLN A 47 12.96 -8.78 8.27
C GLN A 47 13.73 -7.64 8.94
N THR A 48 13.07 -6.54 9.31
CA THR A 48 13.72 -5.34 9.86
C THR A 48 13.65 -5.24 11.37
N VAL A 49 12.69 -5.93 11.99
CA VAL A 49 12.48 -5.89 13.44
C VAL A 49 12.67 -7.30 13.99
N GLU A 50 13.54 -7.41 14.99
CA GLU A 50 13.73 -8.66 15.72
C GLU A 50 12.49 -8.95 16.59
N ILE A 51 11.56 -9.72 16.02
CA ILE A 51 10.36 -10.22 16.69
C ILE A 51 10.54 -11.70 16.97
N ALA A 52 10.25 -12.13 18.21
CA ALA A 52 10.35 -13.52 18.61
C ALA A 52 9.37 -14.39 17.79
N PRO A 53 9.80 -15.53 17.21
CA PRO A 53 8.95 -16.35 16.33
C PRO A 53 7.60 -16.75 16.91
N GLU A 54 7.53 -16.91 18.23
CA GLU A 54 6.36 -17.38 18.98
C GLU A 54 5.21 -16.38 18.95
N VAL A 55 5.52 -15.07 18.94
CA VAL A 55 4.51 -13.99 18.96
C VAL A 55 4.18 -13.45 17.57
N ARG A 56 4.98 -13.80 16.54
CA ARG A 56 4.77 -13.32 15.16
C ARG A 56 3.37 -13.60 14.61
N PRO A 57 2.76 -14.80 14.78
CA PRO A 57 1.42 -15.05 14.24
C PRO A 57 0.34 -14.15 14.87
N GLN A 58 0.49 -13.81 16.15
CA GLN A 58 -0.43 -12.92 16.85
C GLN A 58 -0.28 -11.48 16.34
N ILE A 59 0.95 -11.01 16.20
CA ILE A 59 1.25 -9.68 15.65
C ILE A 59 0.78 -9.57 14.21
N GLU A 60 1.00 -10.60 13.38
CA GLU A 60 0.55 -10.63 11.98
C GLU A 60 -0.96 -10.46 11.86
N LYS A 61 -1.71 -11.16 12.72
CA LYS A 61 -3.16 -11.05 12.78
C LYS A 61 -3.58 -9.62 13.11
N ILE A 62 -3.01 -9.04 14.17
CA ILE A 62 -3.30 -7.66 14.61
C ILE A 62 -2.98 -6.66 13.48
N PHE A 63 -1.83 -6.82 12.82
CA PHE A 63 -1.41 -6.03 11.66
C PHE A 63 -2.42 -6.13 10.51
N LYS A 64 -2.81 -7.34 10.12
CA LYS A 64 -3.75 -7.57 9.01
C LYS A 64 -5.13 -6.97 9.31
N GLU A 65 -5.63 -7.13 10.54
CA GLU A 65 -6.90 -6.54 10.97
C GLU A 65 -6.88 -5.00 10.88
N TYR A 66 -5.78 -4.37 11.29
CA TYR A 66 -5.58 -2.93 11.17
C TYR A 66 -5.54 -2.45 9.71
N GLU A 67 -4.75 -3.11 8.86
CA GLU A 67 -4.64 -2.76 7.44
C GLU A 67 -5.98 -2.93 6.69
N ILE A 68 -6.72 -4.02 6.93
CA ILE A 68 -8.05 -4.24 6.34
C ILE A 68 -9.01 -3.13 6.77
N SER A 69 -9.00 -2.77 8.06
CA SER A 69 -9.89 -1.75 8.61
C SER A 69 -9.60 -0.37 8.02
N THR A 70 -8.32 0.03 7.96
CA THR A 70 -7.91 1.32 7.39
C THR A 70 -8.12 1.39 5.88
N PHE A 71 -7.84 0.30 5.14
CA PHE A 71 -8.12 0.20 3.71
C PHE A 71 -9.62 0.31 3.41
N SER A 72 -10.45 -0.42 4.16
CA SER A 72 -11.91 -0.39 4.02
C SER A 72 -12.48 0.99 4.31
N LEU A 73 -11.99 1.66 5.37
CA LEU A 73 -12.35 3.03 5.68
C LEU A 73 -11.97 4.00 4.56
N SER A 74 -10.76 3.88 4.02
CA SER A 74 -10.30 4.70 2.88
C SER A 74 -11.18 4.51 1.66
N LYS A 75 -11.53 3.26 1.32
CA LYS A 75 -12.43 2.93 0.20
C LYS A 75 -13.81 3.58 0.39
N LYS A 76 -14.41 3.43 1.57
CA LYS A 76 -15.71 4.04 1.90
C LYS A 76 -15.67 5.56 1.83
N TYR A 77 -14.63 6.18 2.38
CA TYR A 77 -14.41 7.63 2.33
C TYR A 77 -14.33 8.13 0.88
N ILE A 78 -13.48 7.51 0.05
CA ILE A 78 -13.30 7.87 -1.36
C ILE A 78 -14.61 7.71 -2.13
N GLN A 79 -15.34 6.61 -1.91
CA GLN A 79 -16.62 6.37 -2.57
C GLN A 79 -17.65 7.46 -2.24
N LYS A 80 -17.86 7.77 -0.95
CA LYS A 80 -18.80 8.81 -0.52
C LYS A 80 -18.40 10.19 -1.01
N LYS A 81 -17.12 10.54 -0.88
CA LYS A 81 -16.57 11.81 -1.38
C LYS A 81 -16.79 11.98 -2.88
N ARG A 82 -16.55 10.93 -3.67
CA ARG A 82 -16.79 10.94 -5.11
C ARG A 82 -18.28 11.04 -5.44
N ALA A 83 -19.15 10.41 -4.67
CA ALA A 83 -20.59 10.49 -4.89
C ALA A 83 -21.12 11.93 -4.72
N ILE A 84 -20.68 12.62 -3.66
CA ILE A 84 -21.05 14.03 -3.43
C ILE A 84 -20.49 14.92 -4.56
N LYS A 85 -19.19 14.78 -4.88
CA LYS A 85 -18.50 15.58 -5.90
C LYS A 85 -18.98 15.36 -7.35
N LYS A 86 -19.84 14.38 -7.61
CA LYS A 86 -20.41 14.13 -8.94
C LYS A 86 -21.59 15.04 -9.26
N GLN A 87 -22.17 15.71 -8.26
CA GLN A 87 -23.24 16.67 -8.49
C GLN A 87 -22.71 17.88 -9.27
N GLU A 88 -23.49 18.39 -10.23
CA GLU A 88 -23.06 19.50 -11.10
C GLU A 88 -22.89 20.81 -10.34
N ASN A 89 -23.71 21.05 -9.32
CA ASN A 89 -23.70 22.28 -8.51
C ASN A 89 -23.69 21.93 -7.03
N LEU A 90 -22.52 21.94 -6.40
CA LEU A 90 -22.38 21.70 -4.96
C LEU A 90 -22.96 22.88 -4.16
N THR A 91 -23.78 22.55 -3.18
CA THR A 91 -24.35 23.50 -2.22
C THR A 91 -23.49 23.62 -0.96
N GLU A 92 -23.76 24.61 -0.11
CA GLU A 92 -23.15 24.72 1.22
C GLU A 92 -23.38 23.46 2.08
N ASP A 93 -24.54 22.80 1.93
CA ASP A 93 -24.79 21.54 2.65
C ASP A 93 -23.89 20.41 2.13
N ASP A 94 -23.63 20.33 0.83
CA ASP A 94 -22.70 19.34 0.28
C ASP A 94 -21.27 19.55 0.79
N TYR A 95 -20.83 20.82 0.90
CA TYR A 95 -19.54 21.14 1.52
C TYR A 95 -19.50 20.79 3.00
N LYS A 96 -20.59 21.05 3.74
CA LYS A 96 -20.73 20.62 5.13
C LYS A 96 -20.62 19.10 5.26
N GLN A 97 -21.29 18.34 4.39
CA GLN A 97 -21.19 16.88 4.36
C GLN A 97 -19.77 16.40 4.03
N LEU A 98 -19.08 17.04 3.09
CA LEU A 98 -17.68 16.71 2.77
C LEU A 98 -16.73 16.96 3.95
N ASN A 99 -16.95 18.04 4.69
CA ASN A 99 -16.16 18.38 5.88
C ASN A 99 -16.43 17.38 7.01
N GLN A 100 -17.71 17.07 7.28
CA GLN A 100 -18.10 16.06 8.27
C GLN A 100 -17.54 14.68 7.92
N LEU A 101 -17.63 14.28 6.65
CA LEU A 101 -17.06 13.02 6.17
C LEU A 101 -15.54 12.95 6.38
N THR A 102 -14.85 14.08 6.23
CA THR A 102 -13.41 14.17 6.46
C THR A 102 -13.09 14.02 7.94
N LEU A 103 -13.77 14.79 8.80
CA LEU A 103 -13.60 14.71 10.26
C LEU A 103 -13.86 13.30 10.80
N GLN A 104 -15.01 12.71 10.45
CA GLN A 104 -15.36 11.35 10.88
C GLN A 104 -14.32 10.32 10.44
N SER A 105 -13.79 10.45 9.22
CA SER A 105 -12.78 9.52 8.71
C SER A 105 -11.43 9.68 9.41
N GLU A 106 -11.10 10.88 9.91
CA GLU A 106 -9.89 11.12 10.72
C GLU A 106 -10.03 10.56 12.13
N GLU A 107 -11.17 10.79 12.77
CA GLU A 107 -11.49 10.23 14.10
C GLU A 107 -11.39 8.70 14.09
N GLN A 108 -12.04 8.05 13.12
CA GLN A 108 -11.98 6.59 12.99
C GLN A 108 -10.57 6.07 12.70
N ARG A 109 -9.78 6.78 11.87
CA ARG A 109 -8.37 6.41 11.63
C ARG A 109 -7.54 6.47 12.91
N LYS A 110 -7.76 7.51 13.72
CA LYS A 110 -7.07 7.67 15.01
C LYS A 110 -7.46 6.55 15.97
N GLU A 111 -8.74 6.23 16.07
CA GLU A 111 -9.24 5.13 16.91
C GLU A 111 -8.60 3.80 16.51
N PHE A 112 -8.60 3.45 15.22
CA PHE A 112 -7.95 2.23 14.74
C PHE A 112 -6.46 2.20 15.07
N PHE A 113 -5.76 3.33 14.93
CA PHE A 113 -4.33 3.40 15.26
C PHE A 113 -4.06 3.24 16.76
N VAL A 114 -4.87 3.87 17.62
CA VAL A 114 -4.74 3.73 19.08
C VAL A 114 -4.97 2.29 19.51
N ASN A 115 -6.04 1.65 19.03
CA ASN A 115 -6.33 0.25 19.33
C ASN A 115 -5.23 -0.69 18.80
N TYR A 116 -4.68 -0.38 17.63
CA TYR A 116 -3.57 -1.13 17.05
C TYR A 116 -2.29 -1.01 17.89
N PHE A 117 -1.94 0.22 18.30
CA PHE A 117 -0.79 0.49 19.16
C PHE A 117 -0.87 -0.30 20.47
N HIS A 118 -2.00 -0.22 21.17
CA HIS A 118 -2.15 -0.90 22.46
C HIS A 118 -2.09 -2.43 22.36
N GLN A 119 -2.64 -3.01 21.28
CA GLN A 119 -2.54 -4.44 21.06
C GLN A 119 -1.08 -4.89 20.84
N LEU A 120 -0.28 -4.11 20.13
CA LEU A 120 1.14 -4.39 19.92
C LEU A 120 1.99 -4.14 21.17
N GLU A 121 1.65 -3.13 21.96
CA GLU A 121 2.33 -2.79 23.22
C GLU A 121 2.30 -3.95 24.23
N ASN A 122 1.24 -4.77 24.20
CA ASN A 122 1.13 -5.96 25.04
C ASN A 122 2.06 -7.12 24.60
N LEU A 123 2.59 -7.07 23.37
CA LEU A 123 3.37 -8.16 22.76
C LEU A 123 4.84 -7.79 22.50
N LEU A 124 5.15 -6.49 22.44
CA LEU A 124 6.45 -5.96 22.09
C LEU A 124 7.02 -5.10 23.21
N SER A 125 8.33 -5.16 23.43
CA SER A 125 8.99 -4.14 24.25
C SER A 125 8.88 -2.75 23.61
N GLN A 126 8.98 -1.69 24.39
CA GLN A 126 8.90 -0.31 23.88
C GLN A 126 9.93 -0.03 22.77
N LYS A 127 11.14 -0.62 22.87
CA LYS A 127 12.17 -0.53 21.82
C LYS A 127 11.73 -1.22 20.53
N GLN A 128 11.19 -2.44 20.63
CA GLN A 128 10.68 -3.17 19.47
C GLN A 128 9.49 -2.44 18.84
N LEU A 129 8.55 -1.94 19.65
CA LEU A 129 7.38 -1.20 19.21
C LEU A 129 7.78 0.08 18.45
N PHE A 130 8.78 0.81 18.95
CA PHE A 130 9.32 1.97 18.25
C PHE A 130 9.86 1.58 16.86
N HIS A 131 10.75 0.59 16.78
CA HIS A 131 11.33 0.14 15.51
C HIS A 131 10.29 -0.49 14.58
N TYR A 132 9.26 -1.13 15.12
CA TYR A 132 8.11 -1.62 14.39
C TYR A 132 7.41 -0.49 13.62
N PHE A 133 7.07 0.60 14.29
CA PHE A 133 6.45 1.74 13.61
C PHE A 133 7.41 2.50 12.69
N GLU A 134 8.72 2.49 12.96
CA GLU A 134 9.71 2.97 11.99
C GLU A 134 9.74 2.11 10.72
N ALA A 135 9.73 0.79 10.85
CA ALA A 135 9.69 -0.13 9.72
C ALA A 135 8.44 0.11 8.87
N GLU A 136 7.27 0.28 9.49
CA GLU A 136 6.04 0.61 8.75
C GLU A 136 6.12 1.93 7.97
N LYS A 137 6.68 2.98 8.59
CA LYS A 137 6.87 4.29 7.94
C LYS A 137 7.86 4.17 6.78
N ASN A 138 8.93 3.40 6.97
CA ASN A 138 9.98 3.20 5.98
C ASN A 138 9.51 2.35 4.80
N PHE A 139 8.62 1.38 5.02
CA PHE A 139 7.99 0.63 3.94
C PHE A 139 7.23 1.54 2.96
N LYS A 140 6.55 2.59 3.45
CA LYS A 140 5.93 3.57 2.54
C LYS A 140 6.97 4.28 1.68
N ARG A 141 8.16 4.57 2.22
CA ARG A 141 9.26 5.21 1.47
C ARG A 141 9.86 4.26 0.43
N THR A 142 9.93 2.96 0.69
CA THR A 142 10.42 1.97 -0.28
C THR A 142 9.45 1.78 -1.44
N LEU A 143 8.12 1.89 -1.21
CA LEU A 143 7.12 1.84 -2.28
C LEU A 143 7.17 3.03 -3.26
N PHE A 144 7.46 4.24 -2.78
CA PHE A 144 7.45 5.45 -3.62
C PHE A 144 8.85 5.92 -4.06
N GLY A 145 9.93 5.32 -3.51
CA GLY A 145 11.31 5.70 -3.79
C GLY A 145 11.62 7.18 -3.49
N PRO A 146 12.88 7.61 -3.64
CA PRO A 146 13.24 9.03 -3.54
C PRO A 146 12.73 9.92 -4.71
N LYS A 147 11.90 9.40 -5.63
CA LYS A 147 11.49 10.08 -6.89
C LYS A 147 10.29 11.05 -6.76
N GLN A 148 10.16 11.76 -5.64
CA GLN A 148 9.26 12.93 -5.53
C GLN A 148 9.91 14.12 -4.80
N LYS A 149 11.24 14.22 -4.83
CA LYS A 149 11.94 15.47 -4.52
C LYS A 149 12.58 16.00 -5.79
N GLY A 150 11.82 16.75 -6.59
CA GLY A 150 12.36 17.52 -7.70
C GLY A 150 11.48 17.58 -8.93
N GLU A 151 10.43 18.39 -8.87
CA GLU A 151 10.16 19.39 -9.92
C GLU A 151 9.27 20.45 -9.28
N GLY A 152 9.84 21.63 -9.07
CA GLY A 152 9.13 22.77 -8.52
C GLY A 152 7.96 23.13 -9.41
N HIS A 153 6.74 22.82 -8.97
CA HIS A 153 5.62 23.68 -9.28
C HIS A 153 5.88 25.01 -8.59
N LYS A 154 6.46 25.95 -9.35
CA LYS A 154 6.19 27.37 -9.13
C LYS A 154 4.68 27.49 -8.97
N HIS A 155 4.20 27.83 -7.79
CA HIS A 155 2.82 28.26 -7.59
C HIS A 155 2.51 29.38 -8.61
N PRO A 156 1.54 29.22 -9.52
CA PRO A 156 0.88 30.35 -10.14
C PRO A 156 -0.50 30.41 -9.49
N HIS A 157 -0.58 30.87 -8.24
CA HIS A 157 -1.79 31.50 -7.73
C HIS A 157 -1.49 32.20 -6.41
N SER A 158 -1.04 33.45 -6.55
CA SER A 158 -1.61 34.53 -5.75
C SER A 158 -3.13 34.36 -5.70
N MET A 159 -3.67 34.15 -4.50
CA MET A 159 -5.10 34.39 -4.27
C MET A 159 -5.38 35.86 -4.61
N PRO A 160 -6.47 36.19 -5.34
CA PRO A 160 -6.95 37.55 -5.36
C PRO A 160 -7.40 37.91 -3.95
N GLN A 161 -6.70 38.87 -3.33
CA GLN A 161 -7.13 39.52 -2.10
C GLN A 161 -8.50 40.18 -2.34
N PRO A 162 -9.46 40.08 -1.41
CA PRO A 162 -10.71 40.81 -1.53
C PRO A 162 -10.41 42.30 -1.51
N ARG A 163 -10.85 43.02 -2.56
CA ARG A 163 -10.86 44.49 -2.51
C ARG A 163 -11.85 44.92 -1.43
N LYS A 164 -11.37 45.74 -0.49
CA LYS A 164 -12.21 46.55 0.39
C LYS A 164 -12.90 47.63 -0.43
#